data_AF-A0A1A8JCD5-F1
#
_entry.id   AF-A0A1A8JCD5-F1
#
_cell.length_a   1.000
_cell.length_b   1.000
_cell.length_c   1.000
_cell.angle_alpha   90.00
_cell.angle_beta   90.00
_cell.angle_gamma   90.00
#
_symmetry.space_group_name_H-M   'P 1'
#
loop_
_entity.id
_entity.type
_entity.pdbx_description
1 polymer ?
#
loop_
_entity_poly.entity_id
_entity_poly.type
_entity_poly.pdbx_seq_one_letter_code
_entity_poly.pdbx_strand_id
1 'polypeptide(L)'
;MDLIFKEGMLHLQTVKFGKKTWRKVRMVLFKPSSTGVGRLEFCTMSDTSSFSEHMKPGRQKTTEKKVVRLSDCLSVTPAVRESCPAGSTAFYVHTTQST
;
A
#
# COMPACT_ATOMS: atom_id res chain seq x y z
N MET A 1 -6.12 -13.09 16.56
CA MET A 1 -6.72 -13.09 15.21
C MET A 1 -6.61 -11.69 14.64
N ASP A 2 -6.14 -11.54 13.40
CA ASP A 2 -6.04 -10.23 12.77
C ASP A 2 -7.43 -9.71 12.37
N LEU A 3 -7.77 -8.52 12.88
CA LEU A 3 -9.06 -7.89 12.61
C LEU A 3 -8.89 -6.78 11.59
N ILE A 4 -9.48 -6.95 10.41
CA ILE A 4 -9.54 -5.90 9.39
C ILE A 4 -10.44 -4.78 9.90
N PHE A 5 -9.88 -3.58 10.02
CA PHE A 5 -10.65 -2.39 10.36
C PHE A 5 -11.23 -1.70 9.15
N LYS A 6 -10.41 -1.56 8.11
CA LYS A 6 -10.76 -0.85 6.89
C LYS A 6 -9.93 -1.39 5.76
N GLU A 7 -10.55 -1.51 4.60
CA GLU A 7 -9.86 -1.81 3.37
C GLU A 7 -10.35 -0.88 2.27
N GLY A 8 -9.52 -0.66 1.25
CA GLY A 8 -9.90 0.19 0.15
C GLY A 8 -8.81 0.31 -0.89
N MET A 9 -9.16 0.99 -1.97
CA MET A 9 -8.26 1.26 -3.06
C MET A 9 -7.65 2.65 -2.88
N LEU A 10 -6.32 2.73 -2.96
CA LEU A 10 -5.57 3.99 -2.87
C LEU A 10 -4.61 4.13 -4.03
N HIS A 11 -4.10 5.35 -4.22
CA HIS A 11 -2.98 5.63 -5.09
C HIS A 11 -1.74 5.88 -4.24
N LEU A 12 -0.73 5.04 -4.39
CA LEU A 12 0.56 5.22 -3.74
C LEU A 12 1.49 6.00 -4.67
N GLN A 13 2.10 7.07 -4.17
CA GLN A 13 3.13 7.78 -4.90
C GLN A 13 4.44 6.99 -4.86
N THR A 14 5.06 6.78 -6.02
CA THR A 14 6.38 6.14 -6.15
C THR A 14 7.24 6.93 -7.12
N VAL A 15 8.54 6.95 -6.88
CA VAL A 15 9.50 7.54 -7.84
C VAL A 15 9.99 6.45 -8.78
N LYS A 16 9.77 6.62 -10.08
CA LYS A 16 10.31 5.74 -11.12
C LYS A 16 11.08 6.60 -12.12
N PHE A 17 12.35 6.26 -12.35
CA PHE A 17 13.22 7.02 -13.26
C PHE A 17 13.25 8.53 -12.98
N GLY A 18 13.30 8.92 -11.69
CA GLY A 18 13.31 10.32 -11.26
C GLY A 18 11.96 11.04 -11.39
N LYS A 19 10.91 10.40 -11.90
CA LYS A 19 9.56 10.97 -12.02
C LYS A 19 8.65 10.41 -10.94
N LYS A 20 7.91 11.30 -10.25
CA LYS A 20 6.85 10.90 -9.34
C LYS A 20 5.68 10.33 -10.15
N THR A 21 5.30 9.11 -9.86
CA THR A 21 4.19 8.40 -10.51
C THR A 21 3.24 7.86 -9.45
N TRP A 22 1.97 7.76 -9.78
CA TRP A 22 0.95 7.18 -8.90
C TRP A 22 0.61 5.77 -9.36
N ARG A 23 0.63 4.82 -8.43
CA ARG A 23 0.23 3.42 -8.70
C ARG A 23 -1.00 3.09 -7.86
N LYS A 24 -1.97 2.41 -8.46
CA LYS A 24 -3.15 1.92 -7.76
C LYS A 24 -2.78 0.72 -6.88
N VAL A 25 -3.13 0.76 -5.59
CA VAL A 25 -2.82 -0.29 -4.61
C VAL A 25 -4.03 -0.56 -3.72
N ARG A 26 -4.20 -1.81 -3.31
CA ARG A 26 -5.16 -2.16 -2.27
C ARG A 26 -4.49 -1.93 -0.91
N MET A 27 -5.15 -1.16 -0.06
CA MET A 27 -4.75 -0.87 1.30
C MET A 27 -5.65 -1.65 2.26
N VAL A 28 -5.05 -2.31 3.24
CA VAL A 28 -5.76 -3.00 4.32
C VAL A 28 -5.19 -2.54 5.65
N LEU A 29 -6.06 -2.04 6.53
CA LEU A 29 -5.75 -1.59 7.86
C LEU A 29 -6.23 -2.62 8.86
N PHE A 30 -5.31 -3.15 9.66
CA PHE A 30 -5.59 -4.12 10.71
C PHE A 30 -5.57 -3.42 12.07
N LYS A 31 -6.60 -3.67 12.89
CA LYS A 31 -6.62 -3.20 14.28
C LYS A 31 -5.58 -3.98 15.10
N PRO A 32 -4.92 -3.33 16.08
CA PRO A 32 -4.23 -4.07 17.13
C PRO A 32 -5.23 -4.94 17.91
N SER A 33 -4.79 -6.12 18.32
CA SER A 33 -5.56 -7.04 19.16
C SER A 33 -4.67 -7.58 20.28
N SER A 34 -5.24 -8.29 21.25
CA SER A 34 -4.50 -8.91 22.36
C SER A 34 -3.37 -9.84 21.92
N THR A 35 -3.40 -10.32 20.68
CA THR A 35 -2.42 -11.27 20.11
C THR A 35 -1.76 -10.74 18.83
N GLY A 36 -2.08 -9.52 18.39
CA GLY A 36 -1.70 -9.04 17.07
C GLY A 36 -1.40 -7.55 17.03
N VAL A 37 -0.44 -7.17 16.19
CA VAL A 37 0.00 -5.79 16.02
C VAL A 37 -0.83 -5.11 14.95
N GLY A 38 -1.31 -3.90 15.26
CA GLY A 38 -1.98 -3.05 14.28
C GLY A 38 -1.03 -2.65 13.17
N ARG A 39 -1.43 -2.86 11.92
CA ARG A 39 -0.58 -2.63 10.76
C ARG A 39 -1.38 -2.21 9.54
N LEU A 40 -0.68 -1.57 8.62
CA LEU A 40 -1.15 -1.08 7.36
C LEU A 40 -0.42 -1.81 6.24
N GLU A 41 -1.17 -2.54 5.42
CA GLU A 41 -0.61 -3.31 4.31
C GLU A 41 -1.02 -2.69 2.97
N PHE A 42 -0.06 -2.53 2.07
CA PHE A 42 -0.27 -2.10 0.69
C PHE A 42 0.08 -3.25 -0.25
N CYS A 43 -0.93 -3.79 -0.92
CA CYS A 43 -0.76 -4.82 -1.93
C CYS A 43 -0.90 -4.20 -3.32
N THR A 44 0.12 -4.40 -4.13
CA THR A 44 0.12 -3.92 -5.50
C THR A 44 -0.71 -4.88 -6.34
N MET A 45 -1.70 -4.35 -7.05
CA MET A 45 -2.38 -5.13 -8.08
C MET A 45 -1.41 -5.20 -9.26
N SER A 46 -0.66 -6.30 -9.39
CA SER A 46 0.02 -6.58 -10.64
C SER A 46 -1.07 -6.81 -11.68
N ASP A 47 -1.22 -5.89 -12.64
CA ASP A 47 -2.07 -6.06 -13.83
C ASP A 47 -1.87 -7.46 -14.39
N THR A 48 -2.81 -8.34 -14.09
CA THR A 48 -2.90 -9.67 -14.68
C THR A 48 -4.06 -9.59 -15.64
N SER A 49 -3.83 -8.89 -16.76
CA SER A 49 -4.55 -9.14 -17.99
C SER A 49 -3.52 -9.68 -18.97
N SER A 50 -3.78 -10.87 -19.52
CA SER A 50 -2.90 -11.71 -20.37
C SER A 50 -1.65 -12.23 -19.64
N PHE A 51 -1.45 -13.52 -19.39
CA PHE A 51 -1.48 -14.63 -20.32
C PHE A 51 -1.79 -15.97 -19.62
N SER A 52 -2.66 -16.74 -20.28
CA SER A 52 -2.66 -18.20 -20.42
C SER A 52 -2.68 -19.09 -19.16
N GLU A 53 -3.72 -19.91 -19.15
CA GLU A 53 -4.06 -21.12 -18.37
C GLU A 53 -2.95 -22.17 -18.13
N HIS A 54 -1.67 -21.91 -18.41
CA HIS A 54 -0.62 -22.92 -18.28
C HIS A 54 0.70 -22.30 -17.84
N MET A 55 0.91 -22.10 -16.54
CA MET A 55 2.28 -22.06 -16.00
C MET A 55 2.35 -22.45 -14.51
N LYS A 56 2.79 -23.69 -14.31
CA LYS A 56 3.68 -24.24 -13.27
C LYS A 56 3.68 -23.57 -11.88
N PRO A 57 3.52 -24.33 -10.78
CA PRO A 57 3.61 -23.84 -9.40
C PRO A 57 5.07 -23.55 -9.05
N GLY A 58 5.59 -22.37 -9.40
CA GLY A 58 7.00 -22.07 -9.13
C GLY A 58 7.45 -20.63 -9.30
N ARG A 59 6.57 -19.71 -9.73
CA ARG A 59 6.95 -18.30 -9.88
C ARG A 59 5.80 -17.40 -9.47
N GLN A 60 5.57 -17.31 -8.15
CA GLN A 60 4.85 -16.16 -7.59
C GLN A 60 5.65 -14.92 -8.01
N LYS A 61 5.19 -14.20 -9.05
CA LYS A 61 5.61 -12.81 -9.28
C LYS A 61 5.37 -12.11 -7.95
N THR A 62 6.46 -11.70 -7.30
CA THR A 62 6.47 -11.08 -5.98
C THR A 62 5.50 -9.91 -6.00
N THR A 63 4.30 -10.12 -5.44
CA THR A 63 3.41 -9.02 -5.12
C THR A 63 4.19 -8.12 -4.19
N GLU A 64 4.56 -6.91 -4.66
CA GLU A 64 5.22 -5.95 -3.78
C GLU A 64 4.23 -5.61 -2.69
N LYS A 65 4.45 -6.19 -1.50
CA LYS A 65 3.67 -5.97 -0.29
C LYS A 65 4.48 -5.06 0.61
N LYS A 66 4.03 -3.82 0.78
CA LYS A 66 4.60 -2.91 1.77
C LYS A 66 3.78 -3.00 3.05
N VAL A 67 4.42 -3.24 4.18
CA VAL A 67 3.77 -3.31 5.49
C VAL A 67 4.34 -2.21 6.38
N VAL A 68 3.46 -1.44 7.01
CA VAL A 68 3.79 -0.39 7.96
C VAL A 68 3.11 -0.72 9.28
N ARG A 69 3.84 -0.86 10.37
CA ARG A 69 3.20 -1.05 11.69
C ARG A 69 2.63 0.28 12.16
N LEU A 70 1.47 0.24 12.80
CA LEU A 70 0.87 1.47 13.34
C LEU A 70 1.72 2.08 14.46
N SER A 71 2.48 1.27 15.19
CA SER A 71 3.49 1.73 16.15
C SER A 71 4.60 2.57 15.51
N ASP A 72 4.87 2.34 14.23
CA ASP A 72 5.90 3.06 13.47
C ASP A 72 5.34 4.34 12.83
N CYS A 73 4.01 4.54 12.84
CA CYS A 73 3.38 5.74 12.29
C CYS A 73 3.49 6.90 13.28
N LEU A 74 4.32 7.89 12.95
CA LEU A 74 4.55 9.09 13.75
C LEU A 74 3.45 10.13 13.57
N SER A 75 3.01 10.36 12.33
CA SER A 75 1.94 11.32 12.03
C SER A 75 1.32 11.08 10.66
N VAL A 76 0.11 11.61 10.47
CA VAL A 76 -0.58 11.65 9.18
C VAL A 76 -0.92 13.10 8.87
N THR A 77 -0.47 13.62 7.74
CA THR A 77 -0.64 15.03 7.37
C THR A 77 -1.23 15.18 5.97
N PRO A 78 -2.05 16.21 5.70
CA PRO A 78 -2.55 16.46 4.35
C PRO A 78 -1.40 16.83 3.39
N ALA A 79 -1.39 16.25 2.19
CA ALA A 79 -0.38 16.51 1.16
C ALA A 79 -0.92 17.46 0.07
N VAL A 80 -1.33 18.67 0.47
CA VAL A 80 -2.03 19.65 -0.40
C VAL A 80 -1.17 20.07 -1.60
N ARG A 81 0.17 20.01 -1.47
CA ARG A 81 1.11 20.41 -2.51
C ARG A 81 1.45 19.32 -3.52
N GLU A 82 1.02 18.07 -3.29
CA GLU A 82 1.31 16.97 -4.21
C GLU A 82 0.25 16.91 -5.32
N SER A 83 0.72 16.76 -6.56
CA SER A 83 -0.16 16.46 -7.68
C SER A 83 -0.77 15.08 -7.45
N CYS A 84 -2.07 14.98 -7.18
CA CYS A 84 -2.78 13.72 -6.97
C CYS A 84 -3.77 13.43 -8.11
N PRO A 85 -4.17 12.16 -8.33
CA PRO A 85 -5.17 11.81 -9.35
C PRO A 85 -6.49 12.55 -9.14
N ALA A 86 -7.22 12.85 -10.22
CA ALA A 86 -8.49 13.58 -10.17
C ALA A 86 -9.49 12.91 -9.20
N GLY A 87 -10.15 13.72 -8.36
CA GLY A 87 -11.10 13.24 -7.36
C GLY A 87 -10.46 12.55 -6.14
N SER A 88 -9.13 12.60 -6.00
CA SER A 88 -8.43 12.08 -4.82
C SER A 88 -7.89 13.21 -3.95
N THR A 89 -7.69 12.93 -2.66
CA THR A 89 -6.96 13.81 -1.74
C THR A 89 -5.71 13.08 -1.27
N ALA A 90 -4.55 13.70 -1.43
CA ALA A 90 -3.29 13.13 -0.98
C ALA A 90 -3.03 13.43 0.50
N PHE A 91 -2.35 12.50 1.16
CA PHE A 91 -1.87 12.62 2.53
C PHE A 91 -0.52 11.92 2.66
N TYR A 92 0.32 12.40 3.58
CA TYR A 92 1.55 11.76 3.97
C TYR A 92 1.33 10.92 5.22
N VAL A 93 2.03 9.79 5.28
CA VAL A 93 2.19 8.99 6.49
C VAL A 93 3.67 9.03 6.85
N HIS A 94 3.98 9.72 7.94
CA HIS A 94 5.34 9.78 8.45
C HIS A 94 5.59 8.55 9.32
N THR A 95 6.59 7.75 8.96
CA THR A 95 6.96 6.55 9.71
C THR A 95 8.36 6.67 10.30
N THR A 96 8.63 5.94 11.39
CA THR A 96 9.97 5.81 11.98
C THR A 96 10.98 5.19 11.00
N GLN A 97 10.48 4.35 10.09
CA GLN A 97 11.28 3.71 9.07
C GLN A 97 11.34 4.59 7.80
N SER A 98 12.55 4.96 7.39
CA SER A 98 12.80 5.51 6.05
C SER A 98 12.74 4.37 5.04
N THR A 99 11.75 4.40 4.14
CA THR A 99 11.67 3.45 2.99
C THR A 99 12.28 4.07 1.75
#